data_AF-A0A8C9H6T4-F1
#
_entry.id   AF-A0A8C9H6T4-F1
#
_cell.length_a   1.000
_cell.length_b   1.000
_cell.length_c   1.000
_cell.angle_alpha   90.00
_cell.angle_beta   90.00
_cell.angle_gamma   90.00
#
_symmetry.space_group_name_H-M   'P 1'
#
loop_
_entity.id
_entity.type
_entity.pdbx_description
1 polymer ?
#
loop_
_entity_poly.entity_id
_entity_poly.type
_entity_poly.pdbx_seq_one_letter_code
_entity_poly.pdbx_strand_id
1 'polypeptide(L)' 'LLEEQDQLTCCIVAYQNRGQANKRTQHQHGLHRNLIYFATITDPPQNMPSPGTT' A
#
# COMPACT_ATOMS: atom_id res chain seq x y z
N LEU A 1 19.50 6.14 -36.17
CA LEU A 1 19.14 7.39 -35.43
C LEU A 1 17.72 7.37 -34.87
N LEU A 2 16.66 7.14 -35.68
CA LEU A 2 15.28 7.12 -35.17
C LEU A 2 15.00 5.92 -34.24
N GLU A 3 15.56 4.76 -34.56
CA GLU A 3 15.38 3.52 -33.79
C GLU A 3 16.10 3.55 -32.45
N GLU A 4 17.29 4.17 -32.38
CA GLU A 4 18.00 4.40 -31.12
C GLU A 4 17.25 5.38 -30.20
N GLN A 5 16.61 6.41 -30.77
CA GLN A 5 15.76 7.35 -30.04
C GLN A 5 14.51 6.66 -29.47
N ASP A 6 13.87 5.77 -30.25
CA ASP A 6 12.72 5.00 -29.79
C ASP A 6 13.10 4.04 -28.66
N GLN A 7 14.22 3.34 -28.81
CA GLN A 7 14.74 2.43 -27.79
C GLN A 7 15.11 3.17 -26.49
N LEU A 8 15.72 4.35 -26.60
CA LEU A 8 16.00 5.22 -25.45
C LEU A 8 14.71 5.67 -24.76
N THR A 9 13.71 6.07 -25.53
CA THR A 9 12.39 6.48 -25.01
C THR A 9 11.72 5.33 -24.26
N CYS A 10 11.72 4.11 -24.84
CA CYS A 10 11.22 2.91 -24.18
C CYS A 10 11.98 2.62 -22.87
N CYS A 11 13.31 2.70 -22.89
CA CYS A 11 14.15 2.50 -21.70
C CYS A 11 13.81 3.52 -20.59
N ILE A 12 13.65 4.80 -20.94
CA ILE A 12 13.32 5.87 -19.99
C ILE A 12 11.95 5.62 -19.34
N VAL A 13 10.93 5.32 -20.15
CA VAL A 13 9.57 5.04 -19.65
C VAL A 13 9.56 3.81 -18.74
N ALA A 14 10.25 2.74 -19.12
CA ALA A 14 10.35 1.54 -18.30
C ALA A 14 11.03 1.82 -16.94
N TYR A 15 12.09 2.63 -16.93
CA TYR A 15 12.77 3.02 -15.70
C TYR A 15 11.90 3.91 -14.79
N GLN A 16 11.19 4.89 -15.38
CA GLN A 16 10.25 5.73 -14.63
C GLN A 16 9.09 4.91 -14.04
N ASN A 17 8.56 3.94 -14.80
CA ASN A 17 7.51 3.04 -14.33
C ASN A 17 7.97 2.16 -13.17
N ARG A 18 9.24 1.72 -13.15
CA ARG A 18 9.83 1.02 -11.99
C ARG A 18 9.86 1.90 -10.74
N GLY A 19 10.21 3.18 -10.89
CA GLY A 19 10.17 4.15 -9.79
C GLY A 19 8.75 4.43 -9.28
N GLN A 20 7.75 4.42 -10.17
CA GLN A 20 6.34 4.62 -9.81
C GLN A 20 5.70 3.39 -9.17
N ALA A 21 6.08 2.17 -9.58
CA ALA A 21 5.62 0.93 -8.97
C ALA A 21 5.98 0.89 -7.48
N ASN A 22 7.21 1.27 -7.12
CA ASN A 22 7.64 1.34 -5.72
C ASN A 22 6.84 2.35 -4.90
N LYS A 23 6.55 3.54 -5.48
CA LYS A 23 5.71 4.55 -4.82
C LYS A 23 4.28 4.05 -4.61
N ARG A 24 3.70 3.35 -5.59
CA ARG A 24 2.37 2.75 -5.48
C ARG A 24 2.34 1.67 -4.39
N THR A 25 3.32 0.78 -4.35
CA THR A 25 3.43 -0.27 -3.33
C THR A 25 3.61 0.31 -1.92
N GLN A 26 4.42 1.37 -1.78
CA GLN A 26 4.59 2.05 -0.49
C GLN A 26 3.31 2.74 -0.04
N HIS A 27 2.60 3.39 -0.96
CA HIS A 27 1.31 4.02 -0.68
C HIS A 27 0.26 2.96 -0.28
N GLN A 28 0.18 1.84 -0.99
CA GLN A 28 -0.70 0.73 -0.64
C GLN A 28 -0.38 0.14 0.74
N HIS A 29 0.90 -0.07 1.08
CA HIS A 29 1.29 -0.50 2.42
C HIS A 29 0.88 0.49 3.51
N GLY A 30 1.03 1.80 3.26
CA GLY A 30 0.59 2.85 4.17
C GLY A 30 -0.93 2.82 4.39
N LEU A 31 -1.70 2.74 3.31
CA LEU A 31 -3.16 2.61 3.37
C LEU A 31 -3.59 1.34 4.12
N HIS A 32 -2.95 0.21 3.86
CA HIS A 32 -3.24 -1.06 4.54
C HIS A 32 -3.02 -0.96 6.05
N ARG A 33 -1.91 -0.32 6.49
CA ARG A 33 -1.66 -0.06 7.91
C ARG A 33 -2.74 0.82 8.54
N ASN A 34 -3.14 1.89 7.86
CA ASN A 34 -4.20 2.77 8.36
C ASN A 34 -5.51 2.00 8.53
N LEU A 35 -5.87 1.15 7.56
CA LEU A 35 -7.08 0.33 7.63
C LEU A 35 -7.04 -0.67 8.80
N ILE A 36 -5.91 -1.35 9.01
CA ILE A 36 -5.73 -2.25 10.15
C ILE A 36 -5.84 -1.48 11.46
N TYR A 37 -5.17 -0.33 11.57
CA TYR A 37 -5.23 0.49 12.77
C TYR A 37 -6.66 0.93 13.11
N PHE A 38 -7.43 1.36 12.11
CA PHE A 38 -8.85 1.64 12.31
C PHE A 38 -9.61 0.39 12.75
N ALA A 39 -9.40 -0.76 12.11
CA ALA A 39 -10.02 -2.01 12.53
C ALA A 39 -9.69 -2.37 13.99
N THR A 40 -8.44 -2.20 14.43
CA THR A 40 -8.01 -2.46 15.81
C THR A 40 -8.62 -1.50 16.83
N ILE A 41 -8.85 -0.23 16.47
CA ILE A 41 -9.51 0.73 17.38
C ILE A 41 -11.01 0.50 17.43
N THR A 42 -11.61 0.11 16.30
CA THR A 42 -13.06 -0.03 16.16
C THR A 42 -13.54 -1.42 16.60
N ASP A 43 -12.66 -2.43 16.58
CA ASP A 43 -12.88 -3.75 17.17
C ASP A 43 -12.39 -3.73 18.63
N PRO A 44 -13.28 -3.61 19.62
CA PRO A 44 -12.89 -3.71 21.02
C PRO A 44 -12.31 -5.11 21.27
N PRO A 45 -11.23 -5.28 22.05
CA PRO A 45 -10.79 -6.60 22.44
C PRO A 45 -11.97 -7.33 23.10
N GLN A 46 -12.39 -8.43 22.49
CA GLN A 46 -13.55 -9.26 22.86
C GLN A 46 -13.38 -9.98 24.21
N ASN A 47 -12.64 -9.39 25.15
CA ASN A 47 -12.33 -9.92 26.46
C ASN A 47 -12.66 -8.92 27.57
N MET A 48 -13.82 -8.23 27.46
CA MET A 48 -14.48 -7.72 28.65
C MET A 48 -15.25 -8.90 29.28
N PRO A 49 -14.92 -9.35 30.50
CA PRO A 49 -15.79 -10.26 31.23
C PRO A 49 -17.12 -9.54 31.45
N SER A 50 -18.20 -10.12 30.94
CA SER A 50 -19.57 -9.66 31.17
C SER A 50 -19.83 -9.55 32.67
N PRO A 51 -20.16 -8.37 33.22
CA PRO A 51 -20.55 -8.26 34.62
C PRO A 51 -22.01 -8.71 34.78
N GLY A 52 -22.21 -9.77 35.57
CA GLY A 52 -23.53 -10.32 35.97
C GLY A 52 -23.88 -11.59 35.20
N THR A 53 -24.10 -12.74 35.84
CA THR A 53 -25.25 -12.97 36.75
C THR A 53 -25.03 -14.23 37.59
N THR A 54 -24.93 -14.10 38.92
CA THR A 54 -25.40 -15.04 39.95
C THR A 54 -25.51 -14.31 41.27
#